data_AF-A0A2T3GLK0-F1
#
_entry.id   AF-A0A2T3GLK0-F1
#
_cell.length_a   1.000
_cell.length_b   1.000
_cell.length_c   1.000
_cell.angle_alpha   90.00
_cell.angle_beta   90.00
_cell.angle_gamma   90.00
#
_symmetry.space_group_name_H-M   'P 1'
#
loop_
_entity.id
_entity.type
_entity.pdbx_description
1 polymer ?
#
loop_
_entity_poly.entity_id
_entity_poly.type
_entity_poly.pdbx_seq_one_letter_code
_entity_poly.pdbx_strand_id
1 'polypeptide(L)'
;MTKGAIVKFRISDVDKVRLEHFADEAGKSVSAIIRCAINETMRGRVAGQQRREGIAKLRRSTNLMLEAFAGKPIDVPRLKEVAAQVRKDAARVLT
;
A
#
# COMPACT_ATOMS: atom_id res chain seq x y z
N MET A 1 14.98 -28.85 4.51
CA MET A 1 14.58 -28.19 3.26
C MET A 1 13.10 -28.47 3.01
N THR A 2 12.20 -27.56 3.36
CA THR A 2 10.77 -27.73 3.06
C THR A 2 10.57 -27.58 1.55
N LYS A 3 10.11 -28.64 0.88
CA LYS A 3 9.73 -28.58 -0.54
C LYS A 3 8.64 -27.52 -0.69
N GLY A 4 8.97 -26.37 -1.29
CA GLY A 4 8.00 -25.33 -1.58
C GLY A 4 6.95 -25.84 -2.56
N ALA A 5 5.66 -25.71 -2.22
CA ALA A 5 4.60 -25.99 -3.16
C ALA A 5 4.67 -24.99 -4.34
N ILE A 6 4.64 -25.50 -5.57
CA ILE A 6 4.65 -24.69 -6.78
C ILE A 6 3.23 -24.67 -7.34
N VAL A 7 2.69 -23.46 -7.50
CA VAL A 7 1.39 -23.24 -8.16
C VAL A 7 1.66 -22.72 -9.56
N LYS A 8 1.09 -23.38 -10.57
CA LYS A 8 1.15 -22.96 -11.97
C LYS A 8 -0.27 -22.70 -12.45
N PHE A 9 -0.49 -21.56 -13.09
CA PHE A 9 -1.75 -21.19 -13.72
C PHE A 9 -1.44 -20.58 -15.09
N ARG A 10 -2.38 -20.70 -16.02
CA ARG A 10 -2.30 -20.08 -17.35
C ARG A 10 -3.19 -18.85 -17.34
N ILE A 11 -2.69 -17.77 -17.92
CA ILE A 11 -3.43 -16.53 -18.15
C ILE A 11 -3.33 -16.18 -19.62
N SER A 12 -4.24 -15.34 -20.10
CA SER A 12 -4.15 -14.77 -21.44
C SER A 12 -2.90 -13.88 -21.55
N ASP A 13 -2.38 -13.70 -22.76
CA ASP A 13 -1.27 -12.77 -22.99
C ASP A 13 -1.64 -11.33 -22.60
N VAL A 14 -2.90 -10.96 -22.82
CA VAL A 14 -3.42 -9.64 -22.42
C VAL A 14 -3.34 -9.44 -20.91
N ASP A 15 -3.76 -10.43 -20.12
CA ASP A 15 -3.70 -10.33 -18.66
C ASP A 15 -2.26 -10.40 -18.15
N LYS A 16 -1.39 -11.15 -18.83
CA LYS A 16 0.04 -11.22 -18.51
C LYS A 16 0.68 -9.85 -18.63
N VAL A 17 0.52 -9.17 -19.78
CA VAL A 17 1.09 -7.84 -20.02
C VAL A 17 0.58 -6.83 -18.99
N ARG A 18 -0.72 -6.85 -18.68
CA ARG A 18 -1.31 -5.97 -17.65
C ARG A 18 -0.70 -6.23 -16.27
N LEU A 19 -0.47 -7.49 -15.93
CA LEU A 19 0.08 -7.87 -14.63
C LEU A 19 1.57 -7.54 -14.51
N GLU A 20 2.34 -7.69 -15.59
CA GLU A 20 3.74 -7.28 -15.67
C GLU A 20 3.87 -5.76 -15.49
N HIS A 21 3.09 -4.98 -16.25
CA HIS A 21 3.06 -3.52 -16.11
C HIS A 21 2.72 -3.07 -14.69
N PHE A 22 1.69 -3.66 -14.09
CA PHE A 22 1.32 -3.35 -12.70
C PHE A 22 2.42 -3.72 -11.70
N ALA A 23 3.11 -4.84 -11.92
CA ALA A 23 4.20 -5.29 -11.07
C ALA A 23 5.39 -4.30 -11.15
N ASP A 24 5.71 -3.82 -12.34
CA ASP A 24 6.75 -2.82 -12.60
C ASP A 24 6.42 -1.48 -11.91
N GLU A 25 5.21 -0.96 -12.08
CA GLU A 25 4.75 0.26 -11.38
C GLU A 25 4.79 0.11 -9.86
N ALA A 26 4.57 -1.10 -9.35
CA ALA A 26 4.61 -1.40 -7.93
C ALA A 26 6.02 -1.70 -7.40
N GLY A 27 7.05 -1.78 -8.27
CA GLY A 27 8.40 -2.18 -7.91
C GLY A 27 8.49 -3.60 -7.31
N LYS A 28 7.59 -4.51 -7.72
CA LYS A 28 7.48 -5.88 -7.21
C LYS A 28 7.49 -6.88 -8.37
N SER A 29 7.89 -8.12 -8.12
CA SER A 29 7.74 -9.17 -9.14
C SER A 29 6.27 -9.60 -9.27
N VAL A 30 5.88 -10.04 -10.47
CA VAL A 30 4.55 -10.64 -10.74
C VAL A 30 4.20 -11.71 -9.70
N SER A 31 5.13 -12.63 -9.42
CA SER A 31 4.96 -13.69 -8.43
C SER A 31 4.74 -13.16 -7.01
N ALA A 32 5.32 -12.01 -6.64
CA ALA A 32 5.09 -11.38 -5.35
C ALA A 32 3.69 -10.76 -5.26
N ILE A 33 3.23 -10.09 -6.33
CA ILE A 33 1.87 -9.55 -6.42
C ILE A 33 0.83 -10.67 -6.26
N ILE A 34 0.99 -11.76 -7.01
CA ILE A 34 0.04 -12.89 -6.99
C ILE A 34 0.02 -13.58 -5.63
N ARG A 35 1.20 -13.82 -5.03
CA ARG A 35 1.28 -14.40 -3.68
C ARG A 35 0.60 -13.51 -2.64
N CYS A 36 0.75 -12.20 -2.75
CA CYS A 36 0.07 -11.25 -1.88
C CYS A 36 -1.45 -11.33 -2.05
N ALA A 37 -1.94 -11.31 -3.30
CA ALA A 37 -3.35 -11.43 -3.61
C ALA A 37 -3.97 -12.73 -3.08
N ILE A 38 -3.31 -13.88 -3.33
CA ILE A 38 -3.76 -15.19 -2.81
C ILE A 38 -3.82 -15.18 -1.28
N ASN A 39 -2.79 -14.67 -0.60
CA ASN A 39 -2.76 -14.62 0.87
C ASN A 39 -3.88 -13.74 1.44
N GLU A 40 -4.17 -12.60 0.81
CA GLU A 40 -5.30 -11.76 1.21
C GLU A 40 -6.64 -12.45 0.98
N THR A 41 -6.85 -13.06 -0.19
CA THR A 41 -8.08 -13.79 -0.51
C THR A 41 -8.30 -14.97 0.43
N MET A 42 -7.26 -15.75 0.75
CA MET A 42 -7.34 -16.85 1.72
C MET A 42 -7.71 -16.39 3.13
N ARG A 43 -7.42 -15.14 3.47
CA ARG A 43 -7.81 -14.51 4.75
C ARG A 43 -9.18 -13.85 4.69
N GLY A 44 -9.96 -14.07 3.63
CA GLY A 44 -11.27 -13.46 3.42
C GLY A 44 -11.22 -11.96 3.10
N ARG A 45 -10.05 -11.45 2.71
CA ARG A 45 -9.85 -10.03 2.37
C ARG A 45 -9.86 -9.84 0.86
N VAL A 46 -10.38 -8.69 0.44
CA VAL A 46 -10.28 -8.26 -0.96
C VAL A 46 -8.83 -7.90 -1.26
N ALA A 47 -8.30 -8.38 -2.38
CA ALA A 47 -6.93 -8.08 -2.78
C ALA A 47 -6.70 -6.56 -2.87
N GLY A 48 -5.57 -6.10 -2.31
CA GLY A 48 -5.18 -4.71 -2.22
C GLY A 48 -5.94 -3.87 -1.20
N GLN A 49 -6.84 -4.46 -0.40
CA GLN A 49 -7.65 -3.72 0.58
C GLN A 49 -6.77 -3.02 1.63
N GLN A 50 -5.77 -3.74 2.17
CA GLN A 50 -4.86 -3.16 3.17
C GLN A 50 -4.09 -1.97 2.61
N ARG A 51 -3.63 -2.06 1.35
CA ARG A 51 -2.94 -0.97 0.66
C ARG A 51 -3.86 0.23 0.44
N ARG A 52 -5.10 0.02 -0.02
CA ARG A 52 -6.10 1.10 -0.21
C ARG A 52 -6.42 1.80 1.11
N GLU A 53 -6.58 1.04 2.19
CA GLU A 53 -6.81 1.61 3.53
C GLU A 53 -5.60 2.40 4.04
N GLY A 54 -4.38 1.91 3.80
CA GLY A 54 -3.14 2.63 4.10
C GLY A 54 -3.05 3.98 3.37
N ILE A 55 -3.32 3.98 2.06
CA ILE A 55 -3.34 5.20 1.24
C ILE A 55 -4.42 6.18 1.74
N ALA A 56 -5.61 5.69 2.07
CA ALA A 56 -6.68 6.53 2.61
C ALA A 56 -6.30 7.14 3.97
N LYS A 57 -5.58 6.40 4.83
CA LYS A 57 -5.04 6.92 6.10
C LYS A 57 -3.97 7.99 5.86
N LEU A 58 -3.01 7.73 4.98
CA LEU A 58 -1.97 8.68 4.61
C LEU A 58 -2.58 10.00 4.09
N ARG A 59 -3.55 9.92 3.18
CA ARG A 59 -4.26 11.10 2.67
C ARG A 59 -4.91 11.90 3.81
N ARG A 60 -5.56 11.23 4.76
CA ARG A 60 -6.17 11.91 5.92
C ARG A 60 -5.12 12.60 6.79
N SER A 61 -4.01 11.94 7.12
CA SER A 61 -2.96 12.56 7.93
C SER A 61 -2.26 13.72 7.20
N THR A 62 -2.08 13.63 5.89
CA THR A 62 -1.59 14.77 5.08
C THR A 62 -2.57 15.94 5.09
N ASN A 63 -3.87 15.70 4.99
CA ASN A 63 -4.87 16.77 5.09
C ASN A 63 -4.83 17.47 6.46
N LEU A 64 -4.70 16.71 7.54
CA LEU A 64 -4.52 17.28 8.89
C LEU A 64 -3.25 18.15 8.97
N MET A 65 -2.19 17.79 8.23
CA MET A 65 -0.96 18.58 8.19
C MET A 65 -1.20 19.93 7.50
N LEU A 66 -1.96 19.94 6.40
CA LEU A 66 -2.37 21.17 5.73
C LEU A 66 -3.23 22.06 6.63
N GLU A 67 -4.18 21.47 7.37
CA GLU A 67 -5.00 22.20 8.35
C GLU A 67 -4.14 22.82 9.46
N ALA A 68 -3.16 22.07 9.98
CA ALA A 68 -2.23 22.58 11.00
C ALA A 68 -1.36 23.74 10.48
N PHE A 69 -0.98 23.72 9.20
CA PHE A 69 -0.28 24.85 8.56
C PHE A 69 -1.17 26.07 8.31
N ALA A 70 -2.48 25.87 8.11
CA ALA A 70 -3.41 26.96 7.86
C ALA A 70 -3.77 27.75 9.14
N GLY A 71 -3.61 27.15 10.32
CA GLY A 71 -3.86 27.80 11.61
C GLY A 71 -2.94 29.00 11.84
N LYS A 72 -3.51 30.14 12.23
CA LYS A 72 -2.76 31.34 12.64
C LYS A 72 -3.15 31.75 14.06
N PRO A 73 -2.20 31.84 15.01
CA PRO A 73 -0.77 31.49 14.86
C PRO A 73 -0.56 29.97 14.66
N ILE A 74 0.60 29.59 14.12
CA ILE A 74 0.93 28.17 13.89
C ILE A 74 1.13 27.46 15.24
N ASP A 75 0.37 26.40 15.48
CA ASP A 75 0.53 25.50 16.61
C ASP A 75 1.66 24.49 16.32
N VAL A 76 2.88 24.85 16.72
CA VAL A 76 4.10 24.06 16.48
C VAL A 76 4.03 22.66 17.14
N PRO A 77 3.58 22.49 18.40
CA PRO A 77 3.34 21.17 18.98
C PRO A 77 2.45 20.28 18.13
N ARG A 78 1.26 20.78 17.75
CA ARG A 78 0.31 20.02 16.92
C ARG A 78 0.89 19.67 15.56
N LEU A 79 1.63 20.59 14.93
CA LEU A 79 2.27 20.34 13.64
C LEU A 79 3.29 19.20 13.72
N LYS A 80 4.09 19.14 14.79
CA LYS A 80 5.07 18.05 15.01
C LYS A 80 4.38 16.69 15.16
N GLU A 81 3.29 16.64 15.91
CA GLU A 81 2.50 15.41 16.10
C GLU A 81 1.93 14.90 14.78
N VAL A 82 1.29 15.79 14.01
CA VAL A 82 0.72 15.42 12.71
C VAL A 82 1.82 15.00 11.72
N ALA A 83 2.97 15.69 11.70
CA ALA A 83 4.10 15.30 10.86
C ALA A 83 4.65 13.90 11.23
N ALA A 84 4.69 13.56 12.53
CA ALA A 84 5.06 12.21 12.95
C ALA A 84 4.06 11.15 12.48
N GLN A 85 2.76 11.47 12.53
CA GLN A 85 1.70 10.59 12.04
C GLN A 85 1.78 10.38 10.52
N VAL A 86 2.03 11.44 9.74
CA VAL A 86 2.24 11.34 8.28
C VAL A 86 3.42 10.42 7.96
N ARG A 87 4.57 10.57 8.64
CA ARG A 87 5.72 9.69 8.43
C ARG A 87 5.39 8.23 8.73
N LYS A 88 4.65 7.97 9.81
CA LYS A 88 4.23 6.62 10.20
C LYS A 88 3.28 5.99 9.17
N ASP A 89 2.32 6.75 8.67
CA ASP A 89 1.39 6.25 7.65
C ASP A 89 2.07 6.07 6.29
N ALA A 90 3.01 6.95 5.93
CA ALA A 90 3.80 6.83 4.71
C ALA A 90 4.65 5.57 4.74
N ALA A 91 5.35 5.30 5.84
CA ALA A 91 6.14 4.08 6.01
C ALA A 91 5.27 2.82 5.80
N ARG A 92 4.05 2.80 6.36
CA ARG A 92 3.11 1.68 6.20
C ARG A 92 2.63 1.46 4.76
N VAL A 93 2.60 2.50 3.92
CA VAL A 93 2.19 2.38 2.51
C VAL A 93 3.37 1.94 1.63
N LEU A 94 4.59 2.32 2.00
CA LEU A 94 5.81 2.06 1.24
C LEU A 94 6.44 0.68 1.51
N THR A 95 6.15 0.08 2.66
CA THR A 95 6.51 -1.31 3.00
C THR A 95 5.45 -2.30 2.56
#